data_AF-A0A929D9I0-F1
#
_entry.id   AF-A0A929D9I0-F1
#
_cell.length_a   1.000
_cell.length_b   1.000
_cell.length_c   1.000
_cell.angle_alpha   90.00
_cell.angle_beta   90.00
_cell.angle_gamma   90.00
#
_symmetry.space_group_name_H-M   'P 1'
#
loop_
_entity.id
_entity.type
_entity.pdbx_description
1 polymer ?
#
loop_
_entity_poly.entity_id
_entity_poly.type
_entity_poly.pdbx_seq_one_letter_code
_entity_poly.pdbx_strand_id
1 'polypeptide(L)'
;VVLVPQFLFAGGLLPLDLIPGGEIISYVVSTRWAFEAAVNITEFGEPLVDDPCWDNLDKHGEGGELGWNDYLNLNDEEKVEKCTCMGSNIFTGPCRDFPGIMNDDYYTDDARTTLAQPEPTQPEQPAPWPTFTPIPTLTPYPTMTPLATPSNPADFGAYMDDMQDQGDEYQDVREEQGDEYQDLREEQGDEYQDVREEQGDKYEAAMEEYADDRAEWQRNREQAIGGAEGMLKSIFEGYGHAFRGGCSERWSIMGLIMVGLLILIVVFQKRKDTV
;
A
#
# COMPACT_ATOMS: atom_id res chain seq x y z
N VAL A 1 -1.82 -49.77 -21.17
CA VAL A 1 -2.97 -48.97 -20.67
C VAL A 1 -2.75 -48.41 -19.25
N VAL A 2 -1.74 -48.87 -18.48
CA VAL A 2 -1.49 -48.39 -17.10
C VAL A 2 -0.67 -47.09 -17.00
N LEU A 3 -0.12 -46.56 -18.10
CA LEU A 3 0.70 -45.36 -18.09
C LEU A 3 -0.07 -44.08 -17.74
N VAL A 4 -1.32 -43.93 -18.22
CA VAL A 4 -2.10 -42.70 -17.99
C VAL A 4 -2.41 -42.49 -16.50
N PRO A 5 -2.89 -43.50 -15.74
CA PRO A 5 -3.01 -43.37 -14.30
C PRO A 5 -1.68 -43.07 -13.59
N GLN A 6 -0.56 -43.66 -14.03
CA GLN A 6 0.74 -43.44 -13.40
C GLN A 6 1.23 -41.99 -13.53
N PHE A 7 0.96 -41.31 -14.64
CA PHE A 7 1.30 -39.89 -14.78
C PHE A 7 0.36 -38.99 -13.97
N LEU A 8 -0.92 -39.35 -13.89
CA LEU A 8 -1.92 -38.57 -13.17
C LEU A 8 -1.68 -38.61 -11.65
N PHE A 9 -1.38 -39.79 -11.10
CA PHE A 9 -1.04 -39.97 -9.68
C PHE A 9 0.42 -39.65 -9.35
N ALA A 10 1.24 -39.24 -10.32
CA ALA A 10 2.59 -38.74 -10.04
C ALA A 10 2.59 -37.30 -9.50
N GLY A 11 1.47 -36.59 -9.62
CA GLY A 11 1.34 -35.20 -9.17
C GLY A 11 1.88 -34.17 -10.18
N GLY A 12 2.45 -34.58 -11.31
CA GLY A 12 3.08 -33.66 -12.28
C GLY A 12 2.12 -32.96 -13.25
N LEU A 13 0.88 -33.45 -13.41
CA LEU A 13 -0.14 -32.84 -14.30
C LEU A 13 -1.30 -32.21 -13.53
N LEU A 14 -1.67 -32.82 -12.40
CA LEU A 14 -2.70 -32.32 -11.51
C LEU A 14 -2.17 -32.47 -10.08
N PRO A 15 -2.37 -31.46 -9.22
CA PRO A 15 -2.11 -31.58 -7.79
C PRO A 15 -2.79 -32.81 -7.19
N LEU A 16 -2.11 -33.46 -6.24
CA LEU A 16 -2.57 -34.71 -5.64
C LEU A 16 -3.75 -34.52 -4.67
N ASP A 17 -3.95 -33.30 -4.17
CA ASP A 17 -5.05 -32.93 -3.26
C ASP A 17 -6.43 -32.93 -3.96
N LEU A 18 -6.46 -32.63 -5.26
CA LEU A 18 -7.66 -32.61 -6.10
C LEU A 18 -8.19 -34.02 -6.40
N ILE A 19 -7.39 -35.07 -6.16
CA ILE A 19 -7.76 -36.44 -6.47
C ILE A 19 -8.14 -37.16 -5.17
N PRO A 20 -9.38 -37.69 -5.02
CA PRO A 20 -9.79 -38.36 -3.80
C PRO A 20 -8.92 -39.61 -3.53
N GLY A 21 -8.18 -39.60 -2.43
CA GLY A 21 -7.21 -40.65 -2.07
C GLY A 21 -5.93 -40.64 -2.92
N GLY A 22 -5.71 -39.61 -3.74
CA GLY A 22 -4.56 -39.46 -4.60
C GLY A 22 -3.25 -39.47 -3.82
N GLU A 23 -3.21 -38.78 -2.68
CA GLU A 23 -2.04 -38.73 -1.81
C GLU A 23 -1.61 -40.15 -1.35
N ILE A 24 -2.56 -40.98 -0.88
CA ILE A 24 -2.28 -42.35 -0.41
C ILE A 24 -1.80 -43.23 -1.56
N ILE A 25 -2.50 -43.19 -2.70
CA ILE A 25 -2.19 -44.04 -3.86
C ILE A 25 -0.84 -43.65 -4.48
N SER A 26 -0.51 -42.37 -4.45
CA SER A 26 0.71 -41.85 -5.09
C SER A 26 2.00 -42.34 -4.44
N TYR A 27 2.00 -42.73 -3.15
CA TYR A 27 3.19 -43.26 -2.48
C TYR A 27 3.75 -44.54 -3.14
N VAL A 28 2.89 -45.37 -3.74
CA VAL A 28 3.33 -46.60 -4.44
C VAL A 28 3.61 -46.38 -5.92
N VAL A 29 3.39 -45.16 -6.42
CA VAL A 29 3.58 -44.81 -7.82
C VAL A 29 5.02 -44.35 -8.02
N SER A 30 5.86 -45.20 -8.63
CA SER A 30 7.29 -44.90 -8.87
C SER A 30 7.53 -43.57 -9.63
N THR A 31 6.60 -43.16 -10.49
CA THR A 31 6.68 -41.90 -11.24
C THR A 31 6.52 -40.65 -10.37
N ARG A 32 5.85 -40.74 -9.21
CA ARG A 32 5.80 -39.64 -8.22
C ARG A 32 7.22 -39.31 -7.74
N TRP A 33 7.94 -40.32 -7.24
CA TRP A 33 9.28 -40.17 -6.70
C TRP A 33 10.28 -39.68 -7.74
N ALA A 34 10.15 -40.14 -8.99
CA ALA A 34 10.97 -39.66 -10.10
C ALA A 34 10.69 -38.18 -10.44
N PHE A 35 9.41 -37.77 -10.46
CA PHE A 35 9.03 -36.37 -10.69
C PHE A 35 9.51 -35.46 -9.56
N GLU A 36 9.24 -35.83 -8.32
CA GLU A 36 9.71 -35.09 -7.15
C GLU A 36 11.23 -34.96 -7.15
N ALA A 37 11.99 -36.05 -7.38
CA ALA A 37 13.45 -36.00 -7.48
C ALA A 37 13.92 -35.05 -8.60
N ALA A 38 13.26 -35.05 -9.76
CA ALA A 38 13.58 -34.13 -10.85
C ALA A 38 13.35 -32.66 -10.46
N VAL A 39 12.25 -32.35 -9.78
CA VAL A 39 11.94 -31.00 -9.27
C VAL A 39 12.98 -30.57 -8.22
N ASN A 40 13.33 -31.43 -7.28
CA ASN A 40 14.32 -31.08 -6.24
C ASN A 40 15.73 -30.86 -6.82
N ILE A 41 16.13 -31.57 -7.87
CA ILE A 41 17.41 -31.34 -8.57
C ILE A 41 17.50 -29.94 -9.18
N THR A 42 16.37 -29.32 -9.51
CA THR A 42 16.38 -27.96 -10.09
C THR A 42 16.55 -26.85 -9.05
N GLU A 43 16.49 -27.17 -7.76
CA GLU A 43 16.76 -26.27 -6.63
C GLU A 43 15.87 -25.01 -6.55
N PHE A 44 14.99 -24.73 -7.52
CA PHE A 44 14.15 -23.52 -7.51
C PHE A 44 13.16 -23.47 -6.34
N GLY A 45 12.83 -24.62 -5.74
CA GLY A 45 11.96 -24.70 -4.57
C GLY A 45 12.68 -24.48 -3.24
N GLU A 46 14.02 -24.50 -3.21
CA GLU A 46 14.80 -24.33 -1.97
C GLU A 46 14.52 -23.01 -1.27
N PRO A 47 14.49 -21.84 -1.94
CA PRO A 47 14.18 -20.57 -1.27
C PRO A 47 12.84 -20.58 -0.54
N LEU A 48 11.86 -21.33 -1.05
CA LEU A 48 10.52 -21.43 -0.48
C LEU A 48 10.44 -22.43 0.68
N VAL A 49 11.28 -23.47 0.65
CA VAL A 49 11.39 -24.46 1.74
C VAL A 49 12.24 -23.91 2.89
N ASP A 50 13.24 -23.10 2.58
CA ASP A 50 14.11 -22.46 3.58
C ASP A 50 13.42 -21.23 4.23
N ASP A 51 12.30 -20.78 3.68
CA ASP A 51 11.57 -19.63 4.19
C ASP A 51 10.78 -19.96 5.48
N PRO A 52 11.00 -19.21 6.58
CA PRO A 52 10.31 -19.43 7.86
C PRO A 52 8.78 -19.27 7.82
N CYS A 53 8.25 -18.54 6.85
CA CYS A 53 6.83 -18.23 6.70
C CYS A 53 6.11 -19.19 5.75
N TRP A 54 6.83 -20.11 5.10
CA TRP A 54 6.25 -21.10 4.20
C TRP A 54 6.38 -22.52 4.76
N ASP A 55 7.61 -22.98 5.06
CA ASP A 55 7.83 -24.36 5.44
C ASP A 55 7.57 -24.64 6.92
N ASN A 56 7.17 -25.87 7.24
CA ASN A 56 6.80 -26.33 8.59
C ASN A 56 5.61 -25.62 9.25
N LEU A 57 4.91 -24.76 8.50
CA LEU A 57 3.65 -24.16 8.93
C LEU A 57 2.46 -24.90 8.31
N ASP A 58 1.42 -25.07 9.11
CA ASP A 58 0.13 -25.48 8.60
C ASP A 58 -0.46 -24.38 7.70
N LYS A 59 -1.39 -24.78 6.82
CA LYS A 59 -2.05 -23.84 5.92
C LYS A 59 -2.75 -22.71 6.65
N HIS A 60 -3.43 -23.05 7.73
CA HIS A 60 -4.08 -22.09 8.61
C HIS A 60 -3.52 -22.27 10.01
N GLY A 61 -3.42 -21.18 10.75
CA GLY A 61 -2.97 -21.19 12.12
C GLY A 61 -3.86 -22.05 13.01
N GLU A 62 -3.24 -22.88 13.85
CA GLU A 62 -3.89 -23.60 14.94
C GLU A 62 -3.28 -23.14 16.27
N GLY A 63 -4.11 -23.04 17.32
CA GLY A 63 -3.60 -22.77 18.69
C GLY A 63 -3.03 -21.37 18.95
N GLY A 64 -3.24 -20.40 18.05
CA GLY A 64 -2.73 -19.03 18.19
C GLY A 64 -1.39 -18.78 17.49
N GLU A 65 -0.85 -19.79 16.81
CA GLU A 65 0.26 -19.64 15.86
C GLU A 65 -0.30 -19.28 14.47
N LEU A 66 0.46 -18.55 13.66
CA LEU A 66 0.06 -18.17 12.30
C LEU A 66 0.44 -19.27 11.31
N GLY A 67 -0.50 -19.68 10.46
CA GLY A 67 -0.21 -20.55 9.32
C GLY A 67 0.42 -19.74 8.18
N TRP A 68 0.99 -20.44 7.19
CA TRP A 68 1.61 -19.76 6.05
C TRP A 68 0.60 -18.89 5.27
N ASN A 69 -0.69 -19.28 5.22
CA ASN A 69 -1.71 -18.47 4.55
C ASN A 69 -2.05 -17.20 5.35
N ASP A 70 -1.86 -17.21 6.66
CA ASP A 70 -2.13 -16.05 7.51
C ASP A 70 -1.03 -14.99 7.34
N TYR A 71 0.23 -15.42 7.18
CA TYR A 71 1.36 -14.52 6.84
C TYR A 71 1.12 -13.76 5.53
N LEU A 72 0.50 -14.39 4.53
CA LEU A 72 0.16 -13.73 3.26
C LEU A 72 -0.86 -12.59 3.43
N ASN A 73 -1.62 -12.54 4.53
CA ASN A 73 -2.59 -11.47 4.79
C ASN A 73 -2.01 -10.34 5.65
N LEU A 74 -0.74 -10.42 6.06
CA LEU A 74 -0.07 -9.36 6.81
C LEU A 74 0.34 -8.20 5.89
N ASN A 75 0.71 -7.07 6.51
CA ASN A 75 1.24 -5.92 5.78
C ASN A 75 2.65 -6.22 5.26
N ASP A 76 3.08 -5.49 4.21
CA ASP A 76 4.37 -5.71 3.56
C ASP A 76 5.55 -5.56 4.54
N GLU A 77 5.49 -4.56 5.42
CA GLU A 77 6.55 -4.31 6.40
C GLU A 77 6.72 -5.49 7.36
N GLU A 78 5.62 -6.07 7.85
CA GLU A 78 5.65 -7.22 8.76
C GLU A 78 6.14 -8.49 8.07
N LYS A 79 5.82 -8.65 6.78
CA LYS A 79 6.30 -9.75 5.94
C LYS A 79 7.80 -9.64 5.70
N VAL A 80 8.29 -8.46 5.34
CA VAL A 80 9.70 -8.22 5.01
C VAL A 80 10.62 -8.47 6.20
N GLU A 81 10.15 -8.24 7.43
CA GLU A 81 10.93 -8.50 8.64
C GLU A 81 11.10 -9.99 8.97
N LYS A 82 10.14 -10.84 8.60
CA LYS A 82 10.06 -12.24 9.03
C LYS A 82 10.26 -13.25 7.91
N CYS A 83 9.91 -12.86 6.69
CA CYS A 83 9.82 -13.72 5.53
C CYS A 83 10.81 -13.26 4.45
N THR A 84 11.45 -14.23 3.82
CA THR A 84 12.41 -14.05 2.73
C THR A 84 11.72 -14.04 1.36
N CYS A 85 10.58 -14.71 1.26
CA CYS A 85 9.83 -15.04 0.05
C CYS A 85 8.37 -14.59 0.15
N MET A 86 8.11 -13.52 0.91
CA MET A 86 6.83 -12.81 0.96
C MET A 86 7.07 -11.30 0.91
N GLY A 87 6.04 -10.53 0.58
CA GLY A 87 6.15 -9.08 0.45
C GLY A 87 7.11 -8.65 -0.66
N SER A 88 7.70 -7.47 -0.50
CA SER A 88 8.66 -6.91 -1.44
C SER A 88 10.00 -7.66 -1.48
N ASN A 89 10.32 -8.47 -0.45
CA ASN A 89 11.51 -9.31 -0.42
C ASN A 89 11.51 -10.39 -1.52
N ILE A 90 10.34 -10.77 -2.04
CA ILE A 90 10.23 -11.72 -3.16
C ILE A 90 11.12 -11.29 -4.35
N PHE A 91 11.21 -9.98 -4.60
CA PHE A 91 11.91 -9.44 -5.77
C PHE A 91 13.39 -9.13 -5.52
N THR A 92 13.83 -9.10 -4.27
CA THR A 92 15.20 -8.72 -3.88
C THR A 92 15.97 -9.88 -3.26
N GLY A 93 15.28 -10.86 -2.70
CA GLY A 93 15.83 -12.04 -2.04
C GLY A 93 16.05 -13.24 -2.97
N PRO A 94 16.30 -14.44 -2.39
CA PRO A 94 16.55 -15.67 -3.13
C PRO A 94 15.33 -16.17 -3.93
N CYS A 95 14.10 -15.79 -3.55
CA CYS A 95 12.90 -16.13 -4.31
C CYS A 95 12.75 -15.41 -5.65
N ARG A 96 13.61 -14.42 -5.92
CA ARG A 96 13.63 -13.70 -7.17
C ARG A 96 13.86 -14.60 -8.38
N ASP A 97 14.66 -15.66 -8.21
CA ASP A 97 15.02 -16.59 -9.28
C ASP A 97 13.94 -17.67 -9.50
N PHE A 98 12.86 -17.64 -8.71
CA PHE A 98 11.75 -18.58 -8.85
C PHE A 98 11.01 -18.34 -10.19
N PRO A 99 10.78 -19.38 -11.00
CA PRO A 99 10.19 -19.23 -12.32
C PRO A 99 8.83 -18.53 -12.29
N GLY A 100 8.73 -17.45 -13.06
CA GLY A 100 7.49 -16.71 -13.29
C GLY A 100 7.18 -15.58 -12.32
N ILE A 101 7.96 -15.38 -11.25
CA ILE A 101 7.80 -14.24 -10.32
C ILE A 101 7.96 -12.89 -10.99
N MET A 102 8.78 -12.80 -12.04
CA MET A 102 8.96 -11.59 -12.85
C MET A 102 8.05 -11.56 -14.08
N ASN A 103 6.84 -12.13 -14.00
CA ASN A 103 5.91 -12.07 -15.12
C ASN A 103 5.43 -10.63 -15.34
N ASP A 104 5.55 -10.12 -16.57
CA ASP A 104 5.11 -8.80 -16.99
C ASP A 104 3.60 -8.54 -16.77
N ASP A 105 2.78 -9.57 -16.56
CA ASP A 105 1.35 -9.44 -16.23
C ASP A 105 1.11 -8.70 -14.90
N TYR A 106 2.05 -8.79 -13.95
CA TYR A 106 1.96 -8.14 -12.64
C TYR A 106 3.26 -7.45 -12.19
N TYR A 107 4.40 -7.80 -12.76
CA TYR A 107 5.71 -7.17 -12.54
C TYR A 107 6.06 -6.19 -13.68
N THR A 108 5.15 -5.25 -13.93
CA THR A 108 5.27 -4.22 -14.98
C THR A 108 6.42 -3.25 -14.71
N ASP A 109 6.80 -2.46 -15.71
CA ASP A 109 7.84 -1.42 -15.56
C ASP A 109 7.49 -0.40 -14.46
N ASP A 110 6.20 -0.07 -14.31
CA ASP A 110 5.69 0.80 -13.24
C ASP A 110 5.85 0.16 -11.87
N ALA A 111 5.47 -1.13 -11.73
CA ALA A 111 5.68 -1.88 -10.49
C ALA A 111 7.15 -1.99 -10.09
N ARG A 112 8.05 -2.18 -11.07
CA ARG A 112 9.51 -2.21 -10.80
C ARG A 112 9.99 -0.88 -10.25
N THR A 113 9.48 0.21 -10.81
CA THR A 113 9.82 1.56 -10.39
C THR A 113 9.30 1.85 -8.98
N THR A 114 8.04 1.51 -8.69
CA THR A 114 7.43 1.74 -7.36
C THR A 114 8.00 0.82 -6.28
N LEU A 115 8.40 -0.41 -6.61
CA LEU A 115 9.07 -1.30 -5.67
C LEU A 115 10.46 -0.79 -5.26
N ALA A 116 11.14 -0.07 -6.15
CA ALA A 116 12.45 0.53 -5.88
C ALA A 116 12.38 1.89 -5.17
N GLN A 117 11.22 2.54 -5.16
CA GLN A 117 11.01 3.85 -4.56
C GLN A 117 10.40 3.74 -3.15
N PRO A 118 10.80 4.61 -2.19
CA PRO A 118 10.14 4.70 -0.90
C PRO A 118 8.70 5.23 -1.05
N GLU A 119 7.89 5.10 0.01
CA GLU A 119 6.55 5.69 0.06
C GLU A 119 6.64 7.21 -0.22
N PRO A 120 5.71 7.76 -1.03
CA PRO A 120 5.63 9.21 -1.24
C PRO A 120 5.57 9.96 0.10
N THR A 121 6.23 11.12 0.18
CA THR A 121 6.26 11.92 1.40
C THR A 121 5.06 12.83 1.48
N GLN A 122 4.35 12.81 2.61
CA GLN A 122 3.23 13.72 2.84
C GLN A 122 3.68 15.20 2.78
N PRO A 123 2.94 16.08 2.10
CA PRO A 123 3.22 17.51 2.07
C PRO A 123 3.31 18.11 3.48
N GLU A 124 4.24 19.05 3.67
CA GLU A 124 4.35 19.78 4.93
C GLU A 124 3.09 20.62 5.16
N GLN A 125 2.64 20.68 6.42
CA GLN A 125 1.51 21.54 6.77
C GLN A 125 1.85 23.00 6.46
N PRO A 126 0.86 23.80 6.00
CA PRO A 126 1.10 25.18 5.68
C PRO A 126 1.62 25.92 6.92
N ALA A 127 2.57 26.84 6.70
CA ALA A 127 3.06 27.73 7.74
C ALA A 127 1.87 28.44 8.44
N PRO A 128 1.99 28.77 9.74
CA PRO A 128 0.94 29.49 10.45
C PRO A 128 0.53 30.73 9.67
N TRP A 129 -0.78 31.00 9.65
CA TRP A 129 -1.34 32.14 8.95
C TRP A 129 -0.56 33.42 9.30
N PRO A 130 -0.34 34.33 8.33
CA PRO A 130 0.27 35.61 8.61
C PRO A 130 -0.47 36.29 9.77
N THR A 131 0.26 36.97 10.65
CA THR A 131 -0.41 37.71 11.73
C THR A 131 -1.13 38.89 11.10
N PHE A 132 -2.40 39.12 11.47
CA PHE A 132 -3.19 40.27 11.02
C PHE A 132 -2.32 41.53 11.02
N THR A 133 -2.27 42.23 9.88
CA THR A 133 -1.69 43.57 9.84
C THR A 133 -2.38 44.43 10.91
N PRO A 134 -1.62 45.31 11.59
CA PRO A 134 -2.18 46.11 12.66
C PRO A 134 -3.36 46.93 12.12
N ILE A 135 -4.48 46.87 12.85
CA ILE A 135 -5.72 47.60 12.51
C ILE A 135 -5.33 49.05 12.21
N PRO A 136 -5.85 49.64 11.10
CA PRO A 136 -5.58 51.03 10.79
C PRO A 136 -5.86 51.90 12.03
N THR A 137 -5.06 52.92 12.26
CA THR A 137 -5.29 53.82 13.39
C THR A 137 -6.22 54.91 12.92
N LEU A 138 -7.41 55.02 13.53
CA LEU A 138 -8.32 56.15 13.30
C LEU A 138 -7.57 57.47 13.49
N THR A 139 -7.61 58.32 12.48
CA THR A 139 -7.16 59.71 12.64
C THR A 139 -8.02 60.39 13.72
N PRO A 140 -7.43 61.24 14.57
CA PRO A 140 -8.22 62.00 15.54
C PRO A 140 -9.27 62.85 14.81
N TYR A 141 -10.51 62.82 15.30
CA TYR A 141 -11.57 63.68 14.78
C TYR A 141 -11.15 65.16 14.85
N PRO A 142 -11.54 65.99 13.87
CA PRO A 142 -11.28 67.42 13.92
C PRO A 142 -11.87 68.04 15.19
N THR A 143 -11.21 69.05 15.77
CA THR A 143 -11.80 69.79 16.89
C THR A 143 -12.58 70.98 16.34
N MET A 144 -13.85 71.14 16.73
CA MET A 144 -14.64 72.32 16.36
C MET A 144 -13.91 73.60 16.79
N THR A 145 -13.87 74.61 15.91
CA THR A 145 -13.21 75.89 16.21
C THR A 145 -14.12 76.72 17.11
N PRO A 146 -13.70 77.10 18.32
CA PRO A 146 -14.56 77.87 19.22
C PRO A 146 -14.99 79.19 18.58
N LEU A 147 -16.30 79.34 18.33
CA LEU A 147 -16.87 80.59 17.83
C LEU A 147 -16.92 81.63 18.96
N ALA A 148 -16.60 82.89 18.63
CA ALA A 148 -16.64 83.98 19.60
C ALA A 148 -18.08 84.28 20.01
N THR A 149 -18.38 84.29 21.30
CA THR A 149 -19.72 84.58 21.79
C THR A 149 -20.08 86.04 21.48
N PRO A 150 -21.18 86.31 20.73
CA PRO A 150 -21.55 87.67 20.36
C PRO A 150 -21.89 88.51 21.60
N SER A 151 -21.32 89.71 21.68
CA SER A 151 -21.59 90.67 22.76
C SER A 151 -22.86 91.49 22.52
N ASN A 152 -23.34 91.52 21.27
CA ASN A 152 -24.50 92.28 20.83
C ASN A 152 -25.66 91.33 20.48
N PRO A 153 -26.86 91.52 21.05
CA PRO A 153 -28.04 90.71 20.74
C PRO A 153 -28.41 90.63 19.26
N ALA A 154 -28.04 91.63 18.44
CA ALA A 154 -28.33 91.63 17.01
C ALA A 154 -27.50 90.60 16.22
N ASP A 155 -26.34 90.20 16.74
CA ASP A 155 -25.40 89.29 16.07
C ASP A 155 -25.65 87.81 16.42
N PHE A 156 -26.64 87.54 17.28
CA PHE A 156 -27.01 86.17 17.69
C PHE A 156 -27.51 85.32 16.53
N GLY A 157 -28.16 85.92 15.52
CA GLY A 157 -28.62 85.19 14.33
C GLY A 157 -27.45 84.60 13.54
N ALA A 158 -26.49 85.45 13.17
CA ALA A 158 -25.28 85.04 12.46
C ALA A 158 -24.44 84.02 13.25
N TYR A 159 -24.35 84.17 14.58
CA TYR A 159 -23.67 83.19 15.44
C TYR A 159 -24.34 81.81 15.41
N MET A 160 -25.67 81.74 15.38
CA MET A 160 -26.39 80.46 15.30
C MET A 160 -26.22 79.81 13.92
N ASP A 161 -26.20 80.61 12.85
CA ASP A 161 -25.92 80.15 11.49
C ASP A 161 -24.47 79.60 11.40
N ASP A 162 -23.46 80.34 11.88
CA ASP A 162 -22.05 79.91 11.90
C ASP A 162 -21.85 78.61 12.73
N MET A 163 -22.56 78.48 13.85
CA MET A 163 -22.56 77.26 14.67
C MET A 163 -23.16 76.06 13.91
N GLN A 164 -24.21 76.29 13.13
CA GLN A 164 -24.86 75.25 12.35
C GLN A 164 -23.98 74.83 11.18
N ASP A 165 -23.41 75.78 10.43
CA ASP A 165 -22.48 75.52 9.32
C ASP A 165 -21.25 74.74 9.80
N GLN A 166 -20.67 75.11 10.95
CA GLN A 166 -19.56 74.36 11.55
C GLN A 166 -19.99 72.96 12.02
N GLY A 167 -21.23 72.81 12.49
CA GLY A 167 -21.84 71.53 12.85
C GLY A 167 -21.94 70.58 11.67
N ASP A 168 -22.43 71.10 10.55
CA ASP A 168 -22.58 70.37 9.29
C ASP A 168 -21.20 69.98 8.73
N GLU A 169 -20.23 70.90 8.68
CA GLU A 169 -18.85 70.62 8.22
C GLU A 169 -18.16 69.57 9.10
N TYR A 170 -18.32 69.66 10.43
CA TYR A 170 -17.78 68.66 11.35
C TYR A 170 -18.39 67.28 11.13
N GLN A 171 -19.70 67.22 10.84
CA GLN A 171 -20.39 65.97 10.57
C GLN A 171 -19.89 65.34 9.26
N ASP A 172 -19.75 66.13 8.19
CA ASP A 172 -19.26 65.67 6.89
C ASP A 172 -17.84 65.09 7.00
N VAL A 173 -16.91 65.79 7.65
CA VAL A 173 -15.53 65.30 7.83
C VAL A 173 -15.49 64.03 8.69
N ARG A 174 -16.38 63.93 9.68
CA ARG A 174 -16.47 62.73 10.53
C ARG A 174 -16.98 61.52 9.75
N GLU A 175 -17.95 61.72 8.87
CA GLU A 175 -18.49 60.69 8.00
C GLU A 175 -17.43 60.22 7.00
N GLU A 176 -16.76 61.16 6.32
CA GLU A 176 -15.65 60.86 5.38
C GLU A 176 -14.51 60.07 6.05
N GLN A 177 -14.08 60.46 7.25
CA GLN A 177 -13.08 59.71 8.02
C GLN A 177 -13.57 58.31 8.42
N GLY A 178 -14.86 58.18 8.71
CA GLY A 178 -15.48 56.89 9.05
C GLY A 178 -15.50 55.94 7.86
N ASP A 179 -15.85 56.47 6.68
CA ASP A 179 -15.89 55.74 5.42
C ASP A 179 -14.48 55.32 4.99
N GLU A 180 -13.49 56.23 5.01
CA GLU A 180 -12.09 55.91 4.69
C GLU A 180 -11.53 54.82 5.61
N TYR A 181 -11.85 54.89 6.90
CA TYR A 181 -11.44 53.86 7.87
C TYR A 181 -12.09 52.51 7.59
N GLN A 182 -13.37 52.50 7.20
CA GLN A 182 -14.08 51.28 6.86
C GLN A 182 -13.50 50.64 5.60
N ASP A 183 -13.26 51.44 4.55
CA ASP A 183 -12.67 50.99 3.29
C ASP A 183 -11.28 50.35 3.50
N LEU A 184 -10.41 51.01 4.28
CA LEU A 184 -9.09 50.47 4.64
C LEU A 184 -9.17 49.14 5.40
N ARG A 185 -10.19 48.98 6.24
CA ARG A 185 -10.39 47.74 7.02
C ARG A 185 -10.93 46.61 6.14
N GLU A 186 -11.79 46.93 5.18
CA GLU A 186 -12.30 45.98 4.19
C GLU A 186 -11.17 45.51 3.27
N GLU A 187 -10.39 46.43 2.71
CA GLU A 187 -9.23 46.09 1.86
C GLU A 187 -8.20 45.20 2.57
N GLN A 188 -7.86 45.51 3.84
CA GLN A 188 -6.99 44.64 4.64
C GLN A 188 -7.61 43.26 4.93
N GLY A 189 -8.93 43.22 5.11
CA GLY A 189 -9.67 41.99 5.34
C GLY A 189 -9.65 41.08 4.11
N ASP A 190 -9.84 41.68 2.94
CA ASP A 190 -9.81 41.01 1.64
C ASP A 190 -8.40 40.50 1.33
N GLU A 191 -7.35 41.32 1.49
CA GLU A 191 -5.96 40.89 1.27
C GLU A 191 -5.58 39.71 2.19
N TYR A 192 -6.00 39.76 3.45
CA TYR A 192 -5.78 38.67 4.40
C TYR A 192 -6.51 37.38 3.98
N GLN A 193 -7.74 37.52 3.48
CA GLN A 193 -8.52 36.39 2.99
C GLN A 193 -7.86 35.78 1.74
N ASP A 194 -7.42 36.59 0.79
CA ASP A 194 -6.77 36.15 -0.44
C ASP A 194 -5.50 35.33 -0.15
N VAL A 195 -4.63 35.80 0.74
CA VAL A 195 -3.41 35.06 1.13
C VAL A 195 -3.76 33.73 1.80
N ARG A 196 -4.82 33.72 2.62
CA ARG A 196 -5.28 32.52 3.31
C ARG A 196 -5.83 31.49 2.32
N GLU A 197 -6.63 31.93 1.37
CA GLU A 197 -7.19 31.10 0.31
C GLU A 197 -6.07 30.55 -0.57
N GLU A 198 -5.15 31.39 -1.04
CA GLU A 198 -4.03 30.94 -1.89
C GLU A 198 -3.14 29.90 -1.19
N GLN A 199 -2.85 30.08 0.10
CA GLN A 199 -2.08 29.10 0.87
C GLN A 199 -2.88 27.81 1.11
N GLY A 200 -4.20 27.92 1.32
CA GLY A 200 -5.10 26.77 1.42
C GLY A 200 -5.14 25.96 0.12
N ASP A 201 -5.37 26.63 -1.00
CA ASP A 201 -5.46 26.04 -2.33
C ASP A 201 -4.15 25.32 -2.73
N LYS A 202 -2.99 25.92 -2.42
CA LYS A 202 -1.68 25.29 -2.67
C LYS A 202 -1.50 24.00 -1.87
N TYR A 203 -1.91 24.00 -0.60
CA TYR A 203 -1.81 22.81 0.23
C TYR A 203 -2.83 21.74 -0.18
N GLU A 204 -4.05 22.13 -0.54
CA GLU A 204 -5.07 21.23 -1.07
C GLU A 204 -4.59 20.54 -2.35
N ALA A 205 -4.07 21.30 -3.31
CA ALA A 205 -3.50 20.75 -4.55
C ALA A 205 -2.33 19.79 -4.27
N ALA A 206 -1.41 20.16 -3.37
CA ALA A 206 -0.30 19.28 -2.99
C ALA A 206 -0.78 17.99 -2.29
N MET A 207 -1.85 18.07 -1.49
CA MET A 207 -2.46 16.91 -0.85
C MET A 207 -3.18 16.00 -1.84
N GLU A 208 -3.82 16.56 -2.87
CA GLU A 208 -4.43 15.81 -3.97
C GLU A 208 -3.36 15.06 -4.77
N GLU A 209 -2.29 15.73 -5.19
CA GLU A 209 -1.16 15.12 -5.89
C GLU A 209 -0.52 14.00 -5.05
N TYR A 210 -0.26 14.25 -3.76
CA TYR A 210 0.24 13.23 -2.85
C TYR A 210 -0.71 12.03 -2.71
N ALA A 211 -2.02 12.26 -2.65
CA ALA A 211 -3.01 11.19 -2.51
C ALA A 211 -3.03 10.31 -3.76
N ASP A 212 -2.96 10.92 -4.95
CA ASP A 212 -2.90 10.21 -6.22
C ASP A 212 -1.59 9.41 -6.35
N ASP A 213 -0.44 10.04 -6.09
CA ASP A 213 0.88 9.40 -6.11
C ASP A 213 0.94 8.21 -5.14
N ARG A 214 0.43 8.39 -3.92
CA ARG A 214 0.39 7.33 -2.92
C ARG A 214 -0.54 6.21 -3.33
N ALA A 215 -1.71 6.51 -3.88
CA ALA A 215 -2.65 5.50 -4.33
C ALA A 215 -2.10 4.69 -5.50
N GLU A 216 -1.42 5.32 -6.44
CA GLU A 216 -0.73 4.65 -7.54
C GLU A 216 0.44 3.79 -7.03
N TRP A 217 1.28 4.36 -6.16
CA TRP A 217 2.39 3.65 -5.53
C TRP A 217 1.92 2.39 -4.79
N GLN A 218 0.88 2.51 -3.96
CA GLN A 218 0.30 1.38 -3.21
C GLN A 218 -0.27 0.33 -4.17
N ARG A 219 -1.07 0.75 -5.15
CA ARG A 219 -1.69 -0.17 -6.11
C ARG A 219 -0.67 -0.96 -6.91
N ASN A 220 0.35 -0.31 -7.44
CA ASN A 220 1.36 -0.96 -8.27
C ASN A 220 2.20 -1.95 -7.44
N ARG A 221 2.51 -1.61 -6.18
CA ARG A 221 3.19 -2.54 -5.26
C ARG A 221 2.31 -3.73 -4.88
N GLU A 222 1.06 -3.48 -4.47
CA GLU A 222 0.12 -4.53 -4.09
C GLU A 222 -0.18 -5.47 -5.26
N GLN A 223 -0.30 -4.94 -6.47
CA GLN A 223 -0.49 -5.76 -7.68
C GLN A 223 0.69 -6.69 -7.91
N ALA A 224 1.92 -6.17 -7.86
CA ALA A 224 3.11 -6.97 -8.09
C ALA A 224 3.35 -8.00 -6.98
N ILE A 225 3.30 -7.55 -5.72
CA ILE A 225 3.48 -8.41 -4.55
C ILE A 225 2.38 -9.46 -4.50
N GLY A 226 1.11 -9.05 -4.61
CA GLY A 226 -0.04 -9.97 -4.58
C GLY A 226 -0.07 -10.95 -5.76
N GLY A 227 0.38 -10.53 -6.94
CA GLY A 227 0.54 -11.40 -8.10
C GLY A 227 1.60 -12.48 -7.86
N ALA A 228 2.78 -12.08 -7.38
CA ALA A 228 3.87 -12.99 -7.07
C ALA A 228 3.52 -13.93 -5.90
N GLU A 229 2.95 -13.40 -4.81
CA GLU A 229 2.47 -14.17 -3.67
C GLU A 229 1.37 -15.16 -4.05
N GLY A 230 0.42 -14.74 -4.90
CA GLY A 230 -0.64 -15.61 -5.41
C GLY A 230 -0.08 -16.77 -6.25
N MET A 231 0.94 -16.50 -7.06
CA MET A 231 1.64 -17.53 -7.83
C MET A 231 2.39 -18.49 -6.91
N LEU A 232 3.20 -17.99 -5.97
CA LEU A 232 3.92 -18.81 -4.99
C LEU A 232 2.96 -19.66 -4.18
N LYS A 233 1.85 -19.06 -3.70
CA LYS A 233 0.79 -19.77 -2.99
C LYS A 233 0.25 -20.93 -3.80
N SER A 234 -0.17 -20.68 -5.05
CA SER A 234 -0.75 -21.74 -5.89
C SER A 234 0.24 -22.88 -6.13
N ILE A 235 1.53 -22.56 -6.29
CA ILE A 235 2.56 -23.58 -6.52
C ILE A 235 2.88 -24.34 -5.24
N PHE A 236 3.00 -23.65 -4.11
CA PHE A 236 3.27 -24.28 -2.82
C PHE A 236 2.11 -25.18 -2.36
N GLU A 237 0.87 -24.75 -2.53
CA GLU A 237 -0.30 -25.59 -2.23
C GLU A 237 -0.32 -26.87 -3.06
N GLY A 238 -0.04 -26.76 -4.37
CA GLY A 238 -0.10 -27.91 -5.28
C GLY A 238 1.13 -28.83 -5.23
N TYR A 239 2.31 -28.26 -5.01
CA TYR A 239 3.61 -28.92 -5.21
C TYR A 239 4.57 -28.79 -4.03
N GLY A 240 4.18 -28.18 -2.91
CA GLY A 240 5.05 -27.98 -1.74
C GLY A 240 5.71 -29.29 -1.25
N HIS A 241 4.98 -30.41 -1.34
CA HIS A 241 5.53 -31.74 -1.03
C HIS A 241 6.72 -32.13 -1.94
N ALA A 242 6.73 -31.67 -3.20
CA ALA A 242 7.77 -31.99 -4.17
C ALA A 242 9.05 -31.18 -3.94
N PHE A 243 8.98 -30.08 -3.20
CA PHE A 243 10.16 -29.31 -2.80
C PHE A 243 10.87 -29.89 -1.57
N ARG A 244 10.15 -30.62 -0.71
CA ARG A 244 10.66 -31.15 0.57
C ARG A 244 11.42 -32.47 0.46
N GLY A 245 12.53 -32.58 1.19
CA GLY A 245 13.27 -33.82 1.35
C GLY A 245 14.36 -34.04 0.30
N GLY A 246 15.27 -34.97 0.58
CA GLY A 246 16.48 -35.13 -0.23
C GLY A 246 16.28 -36.01 -1.46
N CYS A 247 17.00 -35.68 -2.54
CA CYS A 247 17.10 -36.52 -3.73
C CYS A 247 17.43 -38.00 -3.36
N SER A 248 18.39 -38.23 -2.45
CA SER A 248 18.79 -39.59 -2.03
C SER A 248 17.67 -40.39 -1.36
N GLU A 249 16.82 -39.74 -0.58
CA GLU A 249 15.69 -40.38 0.09
C GLU A 249 14.68 -40.88 -0.96
N ARG A 250 14.35 -40.02 -1.92
CA ARG A 250 13.40 -40.33 -2.99
C ARG A 250 13.90 -41.44 -3.91
N TRP A 251 15.17 -41.42 -4.30
CA TRP A 251 15.79 -42.52 -5.06
C TRP A 251 15.77 -43.84 -4.29
N SER A 252 15.97 -43.79 -2.97
CA SER A 252 15.91 -44.98 -2.11
C SER A 252 14.51 -45.57 -2.05
N ILE A 253 13.48 -44.73 -1.89
CA ILE A 253 12.07 -45.16 -1.90
C ILE A 253 11.71 -45.75 -3.27
N MET A 254 12.11 -45.10 -4.36
CA MET A 254 11.87 -45.63 -5.71
C MET A 254 12.55 -46.99 -5.91
N GLY A 255 13.81 -47.14 -5.46
CA GLY A 255 14.53 -48.41 -5.49
C GLY A 255 13.80 -49.52 -4.72
N LEU A 256 13.26 -49.20 -3.53
CA LEU A 256 12.46 -50.12 -2.73
C LEU A 256 11.21 -50.57 -3.49
N ILE A 257 10.47 -49.64 -4.11
CA ILE A 257 9.29 -49.95 -4.93
C ILE A 257 9.65 -50.89 -6.09
N MET A 258 10.76 -50.63 -6.80
CA MET A 258 11.21 -51.51 -7.89
C MET A 258 11.54 -52.92 -7.39
N VAL A 259 12.24 -53.04 -6.27
CA VAL A 259 12.54 -54.35 -5.65
C VAL A 259 11.27 -55.08 -5.23
N GLY A 260 10.32 -54.37 -4.61
CA GLY A 260 9.02 -54.95 -4.22
C GLY A 260 8.21 -55.46 -5.41
N LEU A 261 8.15 -54.70 -6.50
CA LEU A 261 7.50 -55.13 -7.74
C LEU A 261 8.20 -56.33 -8.39
N LEU A 262 9.53 -56.39 -8.37
CA LEU A 262 10.29 -57.54 -8.88
C LEU A 262 9.96 -58.80 -8.08
N ILE A 263 9.90 -58.71 -6.75
CA ILE A 263 9.51 -59.83 -5.88
C ILE A 263 8.09 -60.31 -6.22
N LEU A 264 7.13 -59.39 -6.38
CA LEU A 264 5.76 -59.74 -6.76
C LEU A 264 5.70 -60.45 -8.13
N ILE A 265 6.46 -59.98 -9.12
CA ILE A 265 6.54 -60.61 -10.44
C ILE A 265 7.06 -62.05 -10.29
N VAL A 266 8.15 -62.26 -9.54
CA VAL A 266 8.71 -63.60 -9.31
C VAL A 266 7.71 -64.52 -8.61
N VAL A 267 6.98 -64.02 -7.61
CA VAL A 267 5.93 -64.79 -6.91
C VAL A 267 4.78 -65.16 -7.84
N PHE A 268 4.30 -64.24 -8.67
CA PHE A 268 3.23 -64.51 -9.63
C PHE A 268 3.65 -65.46 -10.75
N GLN A 269 4.87 -65.32 -11.27
CA GLN A 269 5.45 -66.26 -12.23
C GLN A 269 5.53 -67.66 -11.62
N LYS A 270 6.09 -67.79 -10.42
CA LYS A 270 6.18 -69.08 -9.73
C LYS A 270 4.81 -69.71 -9.48
N ARG A 271 3.83 -68.93 -9.03
CA ARG A 271 2.46 -69.42 -8.80
C ARG A 271 1.83 -69.94 -10.09
N LYS A 272 2.00 -69.19 -11.20
CA LYS A 272 1.47 -69.57 -12.51
C LYS A 272 2.15 -70.84 -13.05
N ASP A 273 3.43 -71.04 -12.80
CA ASP A 273 4.14 -72.26 -13.23
C ASP A 273 3.74 -73.50 -12.42
N THR A 274 3.18 -73.33 -11.22
CA THR A 274 2.68 -74.44 -10.37
C THR A 274 1.20 -74.83 -10.58
N VAL A 275 0.39 -74.02 -11.28
CA VAL A 275 -1.07 -74.24 -11.47
C VAL A 275 -1.35 -74.54 -12.92
#